data_AF-A0A7H0VB74-F1
#
_entry.id   AF-A0A7H0VB74-F1
#
_cell.length_a   1.000
_cell.length_b   1.000
_cell.length_c   1.000
_cell.angle_alpha   90.00
_cell.angle_beta   90.00
_cell.angle_gamma   90.00
#
_symmetry.space_group_name_H-M   'P 1'
#
loop_
_entity.id
_entity.type
_entity.pdbx_description
1 polymer ?
#
loop_
_entity_poly.entity_id
_entity_poly.type
_entity_poly.pdbx_seq_one_letter_code
_entity_poly.pdbx_strand_id
1 'polypeptide(L)'
;MSYQSTFEKCKIIREFILNESIEALLYAHGQPEHWFERISKIPSLVQESEGDFSIDPNDLSREERIDLGFKDLSNPEICLIPVWLYPFLAPEFNWVSIKGKRGTKKPRDIDSRLGHLGFGVDLQNNQHKQLARLITEKVINQCTDNVLADIDLSNEFLIHSILQFKSDIICNLHFTDVRKKRLLK
;
A
#
# COMPACT_ATOMS: atom_id res chain seq x y z
N MET A 1 12.61 14.74 2.36
CA MET A 1 11.74 13.80 3.09
C MET A 1 12.00 12.41 2.52
N SER A 2 12.31 11.44 3.38
CA SER A 2 12.49 10.04 2.96
C SER A 2 11.15 9.51 2.44
N TYR A 3 11.14 8.87 1.26
CA TYR A 3 9.96 8.20 0.76
C TYR A 3 9.72 6.93 1.60
N GLN A 4 8.77 6.98 2.54
CA GLN A 4 8.36 5.80 3.31
C GLN A 4 7.51 4.88 2.41
N SER A 5 7.80 3.58 2.43
CA SER A 5 7.00 2.58 1.71
C SER A 5 5.61 2.42 2.35
N THR A 6 4.65 1.88 1.60
CA THR A 6 3.31 1.57 2.11
C THR A 6 3.36 0.67 3.35
N PHE A 7 4.30 -0.28 3.38
CA PHE A 7 4.50 -1.16 4.53
C PHE A 7 4.99 -0.42 5.77
N GLU A 8 5.98 0.46 5.64
CA GLU A 8 6.47 1.30 6.76
C GLU A 8 5.36 2.19 7.30
N LYS A 9 4.57 2.81 6.41
CA LYS A 9 3.40 3.60 6.81
C LYS A 9 2.40 2.76 7.62
N CYS A 10 2.07 1.57 7.16
CA CYS A 10 1.15 0.68 7.88
C CYS A 10 1.69 0.29 9.27
N LYS A 11 3.00 0.07 9.42
CA LYS A 11 3.62 -0.22 10.73
C LYS A 11 3.51 0.96 11.68
N ILE A 12 3.78 2.18 11.20
CA ILE A 12 3.61 3.41 12.00
C ILE A 12 2.17 3.52 12.51
N ILE A 13 1.17 3.40 11.63
CA ILE A 13 -0.24 3.43 12.04
C ILE A 13 -0.53 2.36 13.10
N ARG A 14 -0.07 1.13 12.88
CA ARG A 14 -0.28 0.02 13.82
C ARG A 14 0.31 0.33 15.19
N GLU A 15 1.50 0.91 15.26
CA GLU A 15 2.14 1.30 16.52
C GLU A 15 1.35 2.38 17.26
N PHE A 16 0.89 3.43 16.56
CA PHE A 16 0.01 4.44 17.15
C PHE A 16 -1.26 3.83 17.75
N ILE A 17 -1.93 2.94 17.01
CA ILE A 17 -3.15 2.27 17.46
C ILE A 17 -2.88 1.37 18.66
N LEU A 18 -1.80 0.58 18.63
CA LEU A 18 -1.45 -0.30 19.75
C LEU A 18 -1.13 0.49 21.02
N ASN A 19 -0.34 1.55 20.91
CA ASN A 19 0.03 2.38 22.07
C ASN A 19 -1.20 3.02 22.71
N GLU A 20 -2.07 3.68 21.92
CA GLU A 20 -3.30 4.28 22.44
C GLU A 20 -4.28 3.23 22.99
N SER A 21 -4.36 2.05 22.37
CA SER A 21 -5.22 0.96 22.87
C SER A 21 -4.71 0.40 24.20
N ILE A 22 -3.40 0.27 24.38
CA ILE A 22 -2.79 -0.18 25.64
C ILE A 22 -2.97 0.87 26.73
N GLU A 23 -2.77 2.16 26.43
CA GLU A 23 -3.04 3.23 27.38
C GLU A 23 -4.52 3.22 27.82
N ALA A 24 -5.44 3.08 26.87
CA ALA A 24 -6.86 2.93 27.20
C ALA A 24 -7.10 1.70 28.09
N LEU A 25 -6.52 0.54 27.78
CA LEU A 25 -6.70 -0.65 28.61
C LEU A 25 -6.21 -0.47 30.06
N LEU A 26 -5.11 0.24 30.25
CA LEU A 26 -4.49 0.45 31.57
C LEU A 26 -5.14 1.58 32.37
N TYR A 27 -5.60 2.63 31.69
CA TYR A 27 -5.99 3.90 32.31
C TYR A 27 -7.45 4.31 32.04
N ALA A 28 -8.27 3.50 31.36
CA ALA A 28 -9.70 3.82 31.10
C ALA A 28 -10.61 3.78 32.33
N HIS A 29 -10.08 3.45 33.51
CA HIS A 29 -10.85 3.46 34.74
C HIS A 29 -11.45 4.85 35.01
N GLY A 30 -12.77 4.96 34.83
CA GLY A 30 -13.56 6.13 35.16
C GLY A 30 -13.84 7.12 34.01
N GLN A 31 -13.26 6.94 32.82
CA GLN A 31 -13.48 7.83 31.66
C GLN A 31 -13.43 7.11 30.30
N PRO A 32 -14.29 6.10 30.03
CA PRO A 32 -14.25 5.35 28.78
C PRO A 32 -14.52 6.21 27.52
N GLU A 33 -15.34 7.25 27.64
CA GLU A 33 -15.67 8.15 26.52
C GLU A 33 -14.45 8.95 26.06
N HIS A 34 -13.59 9.36 27.00
CA HIS A 34 -12.36 10.08 26.70
C HIS A 34 -11.39 9.24 25.86
N TRP A 35 -11.27 7.95 26.18
CA TRP A 35 -10.40 7.03 25.43
C TRP A 35 -10.95 6.68 24.05
N PHE A 36 -12.26 6.52 23.93
CA PHE A 36 -12.89 6.39 22.62
C PHE A 36 -12.61 7.63 21.75
N GLU A 37 -12.74 8.83 22.32
CA GLU A 37 -12.42 10.08 21.62
C GLU A 37 -10.96 10.12 21.17
N ARG A 38 -10.01 9.75 22.03
CA ARG A 38 -8.57 9.67 21.67
C ARG A 38 -8.30 8.70 20.52
N ILE A 39 -8.81 7.47 20.61
CA ILE A 39 -8.62 6.45 19.56
C ILE A 39 -9.24 6.93 18.24
N SER A 40 -10.41 7.57 18.30
CA SER A 40 -11.07 8.11 17.10
C SER A 40 -10.29 9.23 16.41
N LYS A 41 -9.40 9.93 17.13
CA LYS A 41 -8.54 11.01 16.61
C LYS A 41 -7.22 10.52 16.03
N ILE A 42 -6.86 9.25 16.19
CA ILE A 42 -5.60 8.69 15.65
C ILE A 42 -5.41 9.02 14.16
N PRO A 43 -6.41 8.90 13.27
CA PRO A 43 -6.23 9.24 11.87
C PRO A 43 -5.78 10.69 11.64
N SER A 44 -6.35 11.63 12.38
CA SER A 44 -5.97 13.05 12.32
C SER A 44 -4.57 13.28 12.87
N LEU A 45 -4.23 12.65 14.00
CA LEU A 45 -2.90 12.78 14.61
C LEU A 45 -1.79 12.27 13.70
N VAL A 46 -1.99 11.11 13.05
CA VAL A 46 -1.03 10.54 12.10
C VAL A 46 -0.88 11.44 10.87
N GLN A 47 -1.98 11.99 10.34
CA GLN A 47 -1.94 12.92 9.20
C GLN A 47 -1.23 14.24 9.54
N GLU A 48 -1.42 14.75 10.75
CA GLU A 48 -0.74 15.96 11.23
C GLU A 48 0.77 15.75 11.41
N SER A 49 1.19 14.58 11.90
CA SER A 49 2.62 14.29 12.14
C SER A 49 3.38 13.89 10.88
N GLU A 50 2.77 13.07 10.01
CA GLU A 50 3.47 12.46 8.88
C GLU A 50 3.05 13.00 7.50
N GLY A 51 2.01 13.84 7.41
CA GLY A 51 1.49 14.39 6.16
C GLY A 51 0.47 13.48 5.47
N ASP A 52 0.41 13.52 4.12
CA ASP A 52 -0.55 12.69 3.36
C ASP A 52 -0.23 11.20 3.49
N PHE A 53 -0.98 10.54 4.38
CA PHE A 53 -0.83 9.15 4.78
C PHE A 53 -1.86 8.26 4.08
N SER A 54 -1.94 8.39 2.75
CA SER A 54 -2.76 7.54 1.89
C SER A 54 -2.10 6.17 1.70
N ILE A 55 -2.85 5.09 1.95
CA ILE A 55 -2.41 3.69 1.85
C ILE A 55 -3.09 3.02 0.66
N ASP A 56 -2.32 2.63 -0.36
CA ASP A 56 -2.78 1.66 -1.37
C ASP A 56 -2.38 0.24 -0.91
N PRO A 57 -3.33 -0.59 -0.43
CA PRO A 57 -3.02 -1.93 0.05
C PRO A 57 -2.58 -2.87 -1.08
N ASN A 58 -2.77 -2.50 -2.35
CA ASN A 58 -2.25 -3.26 -3.48
C ASN A 58 -0.72 -3.20 -3.59
N ASP A 59 -0.07 -2.19 -2.99
CA ASP A 59 1.40 -2.05 -3.02
C ASP A 59 2.14 -3.02 -2.10
N LEU A 60 1.40 -3.68 -1.20
CA LEU A 60 1.94 -4.63 -0.25
C LEU A 60 2.21 -6.00 -0.90
N SER A 61 3.40 -6.52 -0.66
CA SER A 61 3.76 -7.91 -0.91
C SER A 61 2.86 -8.86 -0.11
N ARG A 62 2.95 -10.17 -0.37
CA ARG A 62 2.16 -11.14 0.39
C ARG A 62 2.67 -11.23 1.83
N GLU A 63 3.97 -11.20 2.00
CA GLU A 63 4.67 -11.28 3.28
C GLU A 63 4.35 -10.07 4.15
N GLU A 64 4.39 -8.86 3.58
CA GLU A 64 4.00 -7.63 4.27
C GLU A 64 2.51 -7.67 4.69
N ARG A 65 1.63 -8.23 3.85
CA ARG A 65 0.20 -8.40 4.20
C ARG A 65 0.01 -9.36 5.37
N ILE A 66 0.75 -10.48 5.38
CA ILE A 66 0.73 -11.43 6.50
C ILE A 66 1.23 -10.75 7.77
N ASP A 67 2.33 -10.01 7.72
CA ASP A 67 2.87 -9.27 8.88
C ASP A 67 1.85 -8.27 9.43
N LEU A 68 1.17 -7.53 8.56
CA LEU A 68 0.16 -6.53 8.93
C LEU A 68 -1.18 -7.15 9.41
N GLY A 69 -1.30 -8.48 9.40
CA GLY A 69 -2.47 -9.19 9.87
C GLY A 69 -3.63 -9.22 8.87
N PHE A 70 -3.36 -9.07 7.57
CA PHE A 70 -4.36 -9.31 6.55
C PHE A 70 -4.77 -10.80 6.54
N LYS A 71 -5.99 -11.08 6.10
CA LYS A 71 -6.53 -12.44 6.08
C LYS A 71 -6.82 -12.93 4.67
N ASP A 72 -6.08 -13.94 4.24
CA ASP A 72 -6.37 -14.66 2.99
C ASP A 72 -7.70 -15.43 3.13
N LEU A 73 -8.54 -15.29 2.10
CA LEU A 73 -9.72 -16.10 1.82
C LEU A 73 -9.50 -16.77 0.47
N SER A 74 -9.86 -18.05 0.39
CA SER A 74 -9.68 -18.86 -0.82
C SER A 74 -10.82 -18.72 -1.81
N ASN A 75 -12.01 -18.30 -1.37
CA ASN A 75 -13.17 -18.12 -2.23
C ASN A 75 -14.02 -16.93 -1.76
N PRO A 76 -13.95 -15.78 -2.46
CA PRO A 76 -13.03 -15.47 -3.57
C PRO A 76 -11.57 -15.40 -3.11
N GLU A 77 -10.59 -15.53 -4.02
CA GLU A 77 -9.14 -15.36 -3.74
C GLU A 77 -8.81 -13.90 -3.38
N ILE A 78 -9.04 -13.56 -2.12
CA ILE A 78 -8.96 -12.19 -1.62
C ILE A 78 -8.15 -12.14 -0.34
N CYS A 79 -7.45 -11.04 -0.13
CA CYS A 79 -6.71 -10.78 1.10
C CYS A 79 -7.41 -9.64 1.83
N LEU A 80 -8.20 -9.97 2.86
CA LEU A 80 -9.01 -9.01 3.61
C LEU A 80 -8.13 -8.01 4.34
N ILE A 81 -8.52 -6.74 4.23
CA ILE A 81 -7.83 -5.63 4.89
C ILE A 81 -8.32 -5.56 6.34
N PRO A 82 -7.43 -5.46 7.33
CA PRO A 82 -7.80 -5.17 8.71
C PRO A 82 -8.61 -3.87 8.83
N VAL A 83 -9.61 -3.85 9.71
CA VAL A 83 -10.54 -2.71 9.85
C VAL A 83 -9.82 -1.41 10.26
N TRP A 84 -8.73 -1.53 11.02
CA TRP A 84 -7.96 -0.40 11.52
C TRP A 84 -7.28 0.41 10.42
N LEU A 85 -7.08 -0.16 9.23
CA LEU A 85 -6.51 0.56 8.08
C LEU A 85 -7.53 1.44 7.34
N TYR A 86 -8.84 1.21 7.53
CA TYR A 86 -9.89 1.86 6.73
C TYR A 86 -9.80 3.40 6.64
N PRO A 87 -9.51 4.14 7.73
CA PRO A 87 -9.39 5.60 7.68
C PRO A 87 -8.25 6.07 6.77
N PHE A 88 -7.20 5.26 6.64
CA PHE A 88 -5.95 5.57 5.94
C PHE A 88 -5.93 5.08 4.48
N LEU A 89 -6.89 4.21 4.11
CA LEU A 89 -6.98 3.71 2.74
C LEU A 89 -7.16 4.85 1.74
N ALA A 90 -6.39 4.77 0.66
CA ALA A 90 -6.45 5.67 -0.47
C ALA A 90 -7.89 5.80 -0.99
N PRO A 91 -8.30 7.00 -1.48
CA PRO A 91 -9.62 7.18 -2.08
C PRO A 91 -9.88 6.22 -3.24
N GLU A 92 -8.82 5.87 -3.97
CA GLU A 92 -8.86 4.96 -5.11
C GLU A 92 -7.78 3.89 -4.99
N PHE A 93 -8.18 2.62 -5.07
CA PHE A 93 -7.35 1.42 -5.10
C PHE A 93 -8.18 0.23 -5.60
N ASN A 94 -7.52 -0.83 -6.08
CA ASN A 94 -8.22 -2.01 -6.59
C ASN A 94 -8.65 -2.92 -5.44
N TRP A 95 -9.95 -3.16 -5.33
CA TRP A 95 -10.53 -4.02 -4.31
C TRP A 95 -11.51 -5.02 -4.87
N VAL A 96 -11.75 -6.05 -4.07
CA VAL A 96 -12.75 -7.10 -4.29
C VAL A 96 -13.45 -7.43 -2.97
N SER A 97 -14.78 -7.53 -3.00
CA SER A 97 -15.56 -7.92 -1.82
C SER A 97 -15.60 -9.42 -1.63
N ILE A 98 -15.97 -9.86 -0.43
CA ILE A 98 -16.30 -11.27 -0.13
C ILE A 98 -17.41 -11.83 -1.03
N LYS A 99 -18.22 -10.96 -1.66
CA LYS A 99 -19.27 -11.34 -2.63
C LYS A 99 -18.76 -11.35 -4.08
N GLY A 100 -17.46 -11.15 -4.31
CA GLY A 100 -16.83 -11.11 -5.62
C GLY A 100 -17.02 -9.79 -6.40
N LYS A 101 -17.66 -8.76 -5.81
CA LYS A 101 -17.80 -7.45 -6.46
C LYS A 101 -16.45 -6.74 -6.47
N ARG A 102 -16.06 -6.19 -7.61
CA ARG A 102 -14.79 -5.47 -7.79
C ARG A 102 -15.02 -3.97 -7.96
N GLY A 103 -14.01 -3.15 -7.64
CA GLY A 103 -14.07 -1.71 -7.86
C GLY A 103 -12.72 -1.04 -7.62
N THR A 104 -12.68 0.25 -7.97
CA THR A 104 -11.49 1.11 -7.83
C THR A 104 -11.67 2.23 -6.80
N LYS A 105 -12.90 2.55 -6.41
CA LYS A 105 -13.18 3.59 -5.41
C LYS A 105 -13.38 2.97 -4.04
N LYS A 106 -12.78 3.55 -2.99
CA LYS A 106 -12.92 3.07 -1.61
C LYS A 106 -14.41 2.85 -1.26
N PRO A 107 -14.81 1.63 -0.85
CA PRO A 107 -16.18 1.36 -0.42
C PRO A 107 -16.58 2.23 0.78
N ARG A 108 -17.83 2.72 0.79
CA ARG A 108 -18.40 3.48 1.93
C ARG A 108 -19.03 2.57 2.97
N ASP A 109 -19.49 1.39 2.54
CA ASP A 109 -20.08 0.39 3.41
C ASP A 109 -18.97 -0.46 4.03
N ILE A 110 -18.87 -0.38 5.36
CA ILE A 110 -17.83 -1.02 6.17
C ILE A 110 -18.47 -2.24 6.85
N ASP A 111 -19.02 -3.17 6.05
CA ASP A 111 -19.35 -4.51 6.57
C ASP A 111 -18.03 -5.07 7.12
N SER A 112 -17.94 -5.25 8.43
CA SER A 112 -16.74 -5.75 9.09
C SER A 112 -17.05 -7.06 9.80
N ARG A 113 -16.16 -8.02 9.66
CA ARG A 113 -16.29 -9.35 10.26
C ARG A 113 -14.97 -9.73 10.90
N LEU A 114 -15.00 -10.01 12.20
CA LEU A 114 -13.84 -10.49 12.95
C LEU A 114 -12.61 -9.57 12.78
N GLY A 115 -12.81 -8.25 12.85
CA GLY A 115 -11.72 -7.27 12.75
C GLY A 115 -11.21 -6.98 11.33
N HIS A 116 -11.87 -7.50 10.29
CA HIS A 116 -11.51 -7.28 8.89
C HIS A 116 -12.65 -6.66 8.10
N LEU A 117 -12.32 -5.90 7.07
CA LEU A 117 -13.28 -5.35 6.11
C LEU A 117 -13.87 -6.48 5.25
N GLY A 118 -15.12 -6.32 4.82
CA GLY A 118 -15.83 -7.22 3.89
C GLY A 118 -15.31 -7.14 2.45
N PHE A 119 -14.19 -6.46 2.25
CA PHE A 119 -13.45 -6.36 1.02
C PHE A 119 -11.94 -6.37 1.29
N GLY A 120 -11.18 -6.68 0.25
CA GLY A 120 -9.75 -6.79 0.35
C GLY A 120 -9.05 -6.61 -0.99
N VAL A 121 -7.77 -6.97 -0.98
CA VAL A 121 -6.92 -6.98 -2.16
C VAL A 121 -7.19 -8.24 -2.96
N ASP A 122 -7.40 -8.08 -4.25
CA ASP A 122 -7.53 -9.19 -5.19
C ASP A 122 -6.18 -9.86 -5.40
N LEU A 123 -6.05 -11.12 -4.98
CA LEU A 123 -4.78 -11.84 -5.05
C LEU A 123 -4.41 -12.21 -6.49
N GLN A 124 -5.39 -12.41 -7.37
CA GLN A 124 -5.15 -12.80 -8.76
C GLN A 124 -4.55 -11.64 -9.56
N ASN A 125 -5.11 -10.44 -9.42
CA ASN A 125 -4.59 -9.25 -10.11
C ASN A 125 -3.31 -8.68 -9.47
N ASN A 126 -3.01 -9.00 -8.21
CA ASN A 126 -1.81 -8.48 -7.55
C ASN A 126 -0.52 -9.25 -7.91
N GLN A 127 -0.62 -10.48 -8.43
CA GLN A 127 0.55 -11.24 -8.87
C GLN A 127 1.36 -10.49 -9.93
N HIS A 128 0.71 -9.82 -10.88
CA HIS A 128 1.38 -9.07 -11.95
C HIS A 128 2.15 -7.85 -11.42
N LYS A 129 1.58 -7.11 -10.47
CA LYS A 129 2.25 -5.95 -9.84
C LYS A 129 3.44 -6.39 -9.00
N GLN A 130 3.30 -7.48 -8.24
CA GLN A 130 4.40 -8.04 -7.45
C GLN A 130 5.54 -8.54 -8.34
N LEU A 131 5.21 -9.21 -9.45
CA LEU A 131 6.21 -9.64 -10.44
C LEU A 131 6.95 -8.45 -11.05
N ALA A 132 6.22 -7.39 -11.43
CA ALA A 132 6.80 -6.17 -11.98
C ALA A 132 7.75 -5.51 -10.97
N ARG A 133 7.36 -5.39 -9.69
CA ARG A 133 8.21 -4.85 -8.63
C ARG A 133 9.47 -5.68 -8.41
N LEU A 134 9.35 -7.02 -8.33
CA LEU A 134 10.49 -7.93 -8.23
C LEU A 134 11.45 -7.81 -9.40
N ILE A 135 10.93 -7.66 -10.63
CA ILE A 135 11.74 -7.42 -11.82
C ILE A 135 12.42 -6.06 -11.72
N THR A 136 11.72 -4.99 -11.34
CA THR A 136 12.29 -3.65 -11.17
C THR A 136 13.38 -3.63 -10.11
N GLU A 137 13.18 -4.25 -8.95
CA GLU A 137 14.19 -4.34 -7.88
C GLU A 137 15.40 -5.15 -8.35
N LYS A 138 15.20 -6.27 -9.05
CA LYS A 138 16.31 -7.04 -9.65
C LYS A 138 17.06 -6.24 -10.72
N VAL A 139 16.35 -5.54 -11.60
CA VAL A 139 16.96 -4.71 -12.64
C VAL A 139 17.72 -3.54 -12.04
N ILE A 140 17.22 -2.87 -11.00
CA ILE A 140 17.94 -1.79 -10.31
C ILE A 140 19.20 -2.32 -9.63
N ASN A 141 19.10 -3.47 -8.95
CA ASN A 141 20.23 -4.11 -8.27
C ASN A 141 21.24 -4.72 -9.25
N GLN A 142 20.84 -5.05 -10.49
CA GLN A 142 21.74 -5.53 -11.55
C GLN A 142 22.30 -4.38 -12.41
N CYS A 143 21.57 -3.28 -12.59
CA CYS A 143 22.06 -2.08 -13.29
C CYS A 143 23.08 -1.31 -12.47
N THR A 144 23.14 -1.54 -11.15
CA THR A 144 24.23 -1.07 -10.29
C THR A 144 25.53 -1.87 -10.51
N ASP A 145 25.43 -3.07 -11.11
CA ASP A 145 26.55 -3.92 -11.51
C ASP A 145 26.42 -4.35 -13.00
N ASN A 146 26.68 -3.43 -13.93
CA ASN A 146 27.00 -3.65 -15.36
C ASN A 146 26.69 -5.04 -15.99
N VAL A 147 25.42 -5.42 -16.16
CA VAL A 147 25.06 -6.51 -17.09
C VAL A 147 23.68 -6.25 -17.73
N LEU A 148 23.68 -5.60 -18.90
CA LEU A 148 22.56 -5.64 -19.86
C LEU A 148 22.71 -6.79 -20.88
N ALA A 149 23.70 -7.67 -20.71
CA ALA A 149 24.07 -8.65 -21.72
C ALA A 149 23.30 -9.99 -21.67
N ASP A 150 22.65 -10.31 -20.54
CA ASP A 150 22.08 -11.67 -20.31
C ASP A 150 20.54 -11.70 -20.24
N ILE A 151 19.85 -10.63 -20.63
CA ILE A 151 18.38 -10.66 -20.71
C ILE A 151 17.98 -11.39 -22.00
N ASP A 152 17.36 -12.57 -21.86
CA ASP A 152 16.78 -13.30 -22.98
C ASP A 152 15.61 -12.52 -23.59
N LEU A 153 15.87 -11.90 -24.74
CA LEU A 153 14.94 -11.09 -25.53
C LEU A 153 13.96 -11.95 -26.37
N SER A 154 13.93 -13.27 -26.22
CA SER A 154 12.94 -14.11 -26.92
C SER A 154 11.53 -14.00 -26.33
N ASN A 155 11.37 -13.43 -25.13
CA ASN A 155 10.08 -13.24 -24.48
C ASN A 155 9.45 -11.88 -24.83
N GLU A 156 8.55 -11.88 -25.82
CA GLU A 156 7.85 -10.67 -26.29
C GLU A 156 7.12 -9.91 -25.17
N PHE A 157 6.61 -10.62 -24.14
CA PHE A 157 5.92 -10.00 -23.01
C PHE A 157 6.89 -9.25 -22.09
N LEU A 158 8.10 -9.79 -21.92
CA LEU A 158 9.19 -9.18 -21.17
C LEU A 158 9.69 -7.92 -21.88
N ILE A 159 9.80 -7.98 -23.22
CA ILE A 159 10.14 -6.83 -24.05
C ILE A 159 9.10 -5.72 -23.89
N HIS A 160 7.80 -6.03 -23.97
CA HIS A 160 6.75 -5.02 -23.80
C HIS A 160 6.79 -4.35 -22.43
N SER A 161 7.00 -5.13 -21.36
CA SER A 161 7.12 -4.60 -19.99
C SER A 161 8.36 -3.72 -19.82
N ILE A 162 9.49 -4.10 -20.42
CA ILE A 162 10.74 -3.31 -20.42
C ILE A 162 10.59 -2.04 -21.27
N LEU A 163 9.91 -2.10 -22.42
CA LEU A 163 9.67 -0.94 -23.29
C LEU A 163 8.71 0.06 -22.64
N GLN A 164 7.68 -0.42 -21.95
CA GLN A 164 6.78 0.42 -21.16
C GLN A 164 7.55 1.10 -20.01
N PHE A 165 8.42 0.34 -19.33
CA PHE A 165 9.31 0.88 -18.29
C PHE A 165 10.33 1.89 -18.84
N LYS A 166 10.91 1.67 -20.03
CA LYS A 166 11.75 2.66 -20.72
C LYS A 166 10.97 3.92 -21.06
N SER A 167 9.73 3.79 -21.54
CA SER A 167 8.86 4.94 -21.80
C SER A 167 8.57 5.73 -20.52
N ASP A 168 8.30 5.04 -19.41
CA ASP A 168 7.99 5.69 -18.14
C ASP A 168 9.22 6.33 -17.48
N ILE A 169 10.40 5.71 -17.61
CA ILE A 169 11.68 6.31 -17.18
C ILE A 169 12.06 7.50 -18.07
N ILE A 170 11.94 7.38 -19.40
CA ILE A 170 12.25 8.48 -20.33
C ILE A 170 11.27 9.64 -20.09
N CYS A 171 9.99 9.36 -19.85
CA CYS A 171 9.02 10.38 -19.45
C CYS A 171 9.44 11.05 -18.13
N ASN A 172 9.78 10.29 -17.09
CA ASN A 172 10.16 10.85 -15.79
C ASN A 172 11.51 11.59 -15.79
N LEU A 173 12.47 11.15 -16.62
CA LEU A 173 13.75 11.83 -16.82
C LEU A 173 13.59 13.12 -17.65
N HIS A 174 12.70 13.13 -18.65
CA HIS A 174 12.38 14.38 -19.36
C HIS A 174 11.61 15.37 -18.47
N PHE A 175 10.74 14.90 -17.57
CA PHE A 175 10.03 15.78 -16.63
C PHE A 175 10.95 16.41 -15.57
N THR A 176 11.99 15.71 -15.14
CA THR A 176 12.98 16.24 -14.20
C THR A 176 13.92 17.26 -14.86
N ASP A 177 14.27 17.07 -16.13
CA ASP A 177 15.10 18.02 -16.89
C ASP A 177 14.33 19.30 -17.29
N VAL A 178 13.05 19.18 -17.68
CA VAL A 178 12.18 20.34 -17.95
C VAL A 178 11.89 21.17 -16.69
N ARG A 179 11.77 20.53 -15.51
CA ARG A 179 11.61 21.25 -14.23
C ARG A 179 12.91 21.93 -13.76
N LYS A 180 14.08 21.33 -13.96
CA LYS A 180 15.37 21.97 -13.68
C LYS A 180 15.58 23.23 -14.53
N LYS A 181 15.20 23.22 -15.81
CA LYS A 181 15.30 24.39 -16.69
C LYS A 181 14.31 25.52 -16.37
N ARG A 182 13.21 25.24 -15.65
CA ARG A 182 12.26 26.27 -15.17
C ARG A 182 12.64 26.90 -13.82
N LEU A 183 13.49 26.25 -13.04
CA LEU A 183 13.98 26.77 -11.76
C LEU A 183 15.29 27.58 -11.89
N LEU A 184 15.84 27.68 -13.10
CA LEU A 184 17.06 28.43 -13.44
C LEU A 184 16.77 29.63 -14.36
N LYS A 185 15.53 30.12 -14.41
CA LYS A 185 15.14 31.37 -15.08
C LYS A 185 14.44 32.30 -14.12
#